data_AF-Q5WVF7-F1
#
_entry.id   AF-Q5WVF7-F1
#
_cell.length_a   1.000
_cell.length_b   1.000
_cell.length_c   1.000
_cell.angle_alpha   90.00
_cell.angle_beta   90.00
_cell.angle_gamma   90.00
#
_symmetry.space_group_name_H-M   'P 1'
#
loop_
_entity.id
_entity.type
_entity.pdbx_description
1 polymer ?
#
loop_
_entity_poly.entity_id
_entity_poly.type
_entity_poly.pdbx_seq_one_letter_code
_entity_poly.pdbx_strand_id
1 'polypeptide(L)'
;MFKKKHMVKNDSDMDYVNDFISIEEHNSKDDVTDELSLAEQVFARLQIYSEGFKPSFFINKDLANLSLTSKTLNDVVCSELNQRAAQKLLTHVVKGEQDKAQAMIEKNPGLLLIKSKAVDYSGRTIVGTAFQAAIGSGDKPMWEMMLPYFECLEQGEALRQFQGQFPSGIEETPAAELKAYYDAIALAIIHDEDHGLSVIERFRKKITCQKEITQGKHFNLQHLIAVYQAYIDNFHALGNWNNRDLFWQKVIGYVQRQMTAYDAQIHCSGVVRCFLDKESSFSRTFELSNDKELFPLQIDSGLGFDFACYSYYSAQPLDSASHNVLPSPLNEYWIWIEKLCGEKRMHLLDLESRLSKGCIISSNNYSLL
;
A
#
# COMPACT_ATOMS: atom_id res chain seq x y z
N MET A 1 -28.11 -5.97 47.16
CA MET A 1 -28.35 -7.41 47.38
C MET A 1 -29.27 -7.92 46.28
N PHE A 2 -28.71 -8.48 45.20
CA PHE A 2 -29.26 -9.61 44.41
C PHE A 2 -28.18 -10.02 43.40
N LYS A 3 -27.99 -11.33 43.28
CA LYS A 3 -26.84 -12.02 42.66
C LYS A 3 -27.22 -12.55 41.27
N LYS A 4 -26.21 -12.58 40.39
CA LYS A 4 -25.93 -13.49 39.25
C LYS A 4 -26.92 -13.54 38.07
N LYS A 5 -26.38 -13.39 36.86
CA LYS A 5 -25.84 -14.54 36.09
C LYS A 5 -24.88 -14.09 34.97
N HIS A 6 -23.74 -14.78 34.88
CA HIS A 6 -22.78 -14.72 33.78
C HIS A 6 -23.38 -15.26 32.49
N MET A 7 -23.07 -14.61 31.37
CA MET A 7 -22.93 -15.26 30.06
C MET A 7 -21.59 -14.83 29.46
N VAL A 8 -20.75 -15.84 29.24
CA VAL A 8 -19.50 -15.81 28.49
C VAL A 8 -19.86 -15.64 27.02
N LYS A 9 -19.22 -14.71 26.32
CA LYS A 9 -19.10 -14.73 24.86
C LYS A 9 -17.62 -14.79 24.52
N ASN A 10 -17.30 -15.74 23.64
CA ASN A 10 -15.97 -16.15 23.27
C ASN A 10 -15.26 -15.05 22.48
N ASP A 11 -14.16 -14.57 23.05
CA ASP A 11 -13.07 -13.95 22.30
C ASP A 11 -12.25 -15.08 21.65
N SER A 12 -12.07 -15.01 20.34
CA SER A 12 -11.07 -15.83 19.63
C SER A 12 -10.03 -14.92 18.99
N ASP A 13 -9.38 -14.13 19.84
CA ASP A 13 -8.00 -13.72 19.63
C ASP A 13 -7.12 -14.85 20.19
N MET A 14 -6.57 -15.67 19.29
CA MET A 14 -5.51 -16.61 19.65
C MET A 14 -4.20 -16.04 19.09
N ASP A 15 -3.58 -15.22 19.93
CA ASP A 15 -2.13 -15.16 20.07
C ASP A 15 -1.55 -16.56 20.34
N TYR A 16 -0.22 -16.66 20.22
CA TYR A 16 0.66 -17.81 20.48
C TYR A 16 1.03 -18.69 19.29
N VAL A 17 2.18 -18.38 18.69
CA VAL A 17 3.32 -19.31 18.68
C VAL A 17 4.60 -18.50 18.94
N ASN A 18 5.14 -18.68 20.15
CA ASN A 18 6.45 -18.23 20.60
C ASN A 18 7.54 -19.24 20.19
N ASP A 19 8.78 -18.76 20.21
CA ASP A 19 10.05 -19.50 20.25
C ASP A 19 10.61 -20.03 18.93
N PHE A 20 11.23 -19.14 18.15
CA PHE A 20 12.32 -19.53 17.24
C PHE A 20 13.64 -19.47 17.99
N ILE A 21 14.16 -20.65 18.33
CA ILE A 21 15.49 -20.84 18.91
C ILE A 21 16.53 -20.69 17.80
N SER A 22 17.46 -19.77 18.00
CA SER A 22 18.77 -19.73 17.35
C SER A 22 19.53 -21.02 17.67
N ILE A 23 19.94 -21.78 16.66
CA ILE A 23 20.90 -22.88 16.84
C ILE A 23 22.13 -22.59 16.00
N GLU A 24 23.20 -22.28 16.72
CA GLU A 24 24.58 -22.29 16.26
C GLU A 24 24.93 -23.69 15.73
N GLU A 25 25.50 -23.75 14.53
CA GLU A 25 26.02 -24.98 13.93
C GLU A 25 27.28 -25.44 14.68
N HIS A 26 27.14 -26.48 15.50
CA HIS A 26 28.28 -27.31 15.88
C HIS A 26 28.38 -28.52 14.94
N ASN A 27 29.31 -28.42 14.00
CA ASN A 27 29.74 -29.52 13.14
C ASN A 27 30.45 -30.61 13.97
N SER A 28 29.79 -31.77 14.14
CA SER A 28 30.48 -33.04 14.39
C SER A 28 30.20 -33.99 13.24
N LYS A 29 31.26 -34.32 12.50
CA LYS A 29 31.30 -35.45 11.56
C LYS A 29 30.97 -36.73 12.33
N ASP A 30 29.99 -37.49 11.86
CA ASP A 30 30.04 -38.95 11.91
C ASP A 30 29.15 -39.56 10.82
N ASP A 31 29.74 -40.55 10.18
CA ASP A 31 29.28 -41.36 9.05
C ASP A 31 28.23 -42.37 9.53
N VAL A 32 26.96 -42.21 9.12
CA VAL A 32 25.92 -43.21 9.29
C VAL A 32 25.05 -43.21 8.02
N THR A 33 24.99 -44.37 7.38
CA THR A 33 24.15 -44.73 6.23
C THR A 33 22.75 -44.12 6.28
N ASP A 34 22.42 -43.29 5.27
CA ASP A 34 21.11 -42.68 5.03
C ASP A 34 20.02 -43.74 4.74
N GLU A 35 19.46 -44.34 5.79
CA GLU A 35 18.13 -44.94 5.70
C GLU A 35 17.08 -43.84 5.82
N LEU A 36 16.33 -43.63 4.73
CA LEU A 36 15.22 -42.68 4.69
C LEU A 36 14.25 -42.95 5.85
N SER A 37 13.90 -41.90 6.60
CA SER A 37 12.94 -41.97 7.70
C SER A 37 11.59 -42.50 7.23
N LEU A 38 10.76 -43.04 8.14
CA LEU A 38 9.43 -43.56 7.78
C LEU A 38 8.56 -42.51 7.06
N ALA A 39 8.71 -41.24 7.44
CA ALA A 39 8.07 -40.12 6.75
C ALA A 39 8.58 -39.99 5.30
N GLU A 40 9.90 -40.04 5.10
CA GLU A 40 10.52 -39.98 3.77
C GLU A 40 10.14 -41.17 2.87
N GLN A 41 10.00 -42.37 3.44
CA GLN A 41 9.49 -43.54 2.71
C GLN A 41 8.03 -43.36 2.28
N VAL A 42 7.22 -42.70 3.12
CA VAL A 42 5.83 -42.34 2.79
C VAL A 42 5.79 -41.27 1.70
N PHE A 43 6.63 -40.22 1.76
CA PHE A 43 6.70 -39.18 0.73
C PHE A 43 7.17 -39.70 -0.64
N ALA A 44 8.15 -40.60 -0.65
CA ALA A 44 8.62 -41.28 -1.86
C ALA A 44 7.53 -42.21 -2.44
N ARG A 45 6.80 -42.95 -1.61
CA ARG A 45 5.68 -43.81 -2.02
C ARG A 45 4.47 -43.04 -2.53
N LEU A 46 4.17 -41.87 -1.96
CA LEU A 46 3.07 -41.01 -2.39
C LEU A 46 3.35 -40.28 -3.70
N GLN A 47 4.52 -40.48 -4.32
CA GLN A 47 4.96 -39.77 -5.52
C GLN A 47 4.80 -38.24 -5.40
N ILE A 48 4.94 -37.69 -4.18
CA ILE A 48 4.89 -36.23 -3.97
C ILE A 48 6.01 -35.55 -4.77
N TYR A 49 7.07 -36.28 -5.14
CA TYR A 49 8.11 -35.81 -6.06
C TYR A 49 7.77 -35.91 -7.55
N SER A 50 6.78 -36.71 -7.99
CA SER A 50 6.42 -36.83 -9.42
C SER A 50 5.48 -35.73 -9.90
N GLU A 51 4.68 -35.14 -9.01
CA GLU A 51 3.88 -33.93 -9.27
C GLU A 51 4.43 -32.66 -8.59
N GLY A 52 5.49 -32.81 -7.79
CA GLY A 52 6.07 -31.75 -6.95
C GLY A 52 5.34 -31.59 -5.61
N PHE A 53 6.10 -31.39 -4.54
CA PHE A 53 5.55 -30.97 -3.24
C PHE A 53 4.75 -29.68 -3.45
N LYS A 54 3.49 -29.68 -3.04
CA LYS A 54 2.55 -28.55 -3.17
C LYS A 54 2.28 -27.97 -1.77
N PRO A 55 3.12 -27.03 -1.29
CA PRO A 55 2.98 -26.45 0.05
C PRO A 55 1.62 -25.76 0.28
N SER A 56 0.96 -25.35 -0.80
CA SER A 56 -0.35 -24.70 -0.79
C SER A 56 -1.48 -25.56 -0.20
N PHE A 57 -1.32 -26.88 -0.14
CA PHE A 57 -2.31 -27.77 0.50
C PHE A 57 -2.25 -27.74 2.03
N PHE A 58 -1.16 -27.24 2.60
CA PHE A 58 -0.94 -27.22 4.03
C PHE A 58 -1.23 -25.84 4.61
N ILE A 59 -1.91 -25.82 5.76
CA ILE A 59 -2.00 -24.61 6.58
C ILE A 59 -0.65 -24.33 7.23
N ASN A 60 -0.44 -23.09 7.69
CA ASN A 60 0.85 -22.67 8.27
C ASN A 60 1.27 -23.54 9.45
N LYS A 61 0.33 -24.04 10.25
CA LYS A 61 0.62 -24.93 11.38
C LYS A 61 1.19 -26.27 10.91
N ASP A 62 0.64 -26.85 9.85
CA ASP A 62 1.09 -28.12 9.31
C ASP A 62 2.48 -27.97 8.68
N LEU A 63 2.70 -26.87 7.96
CA LEU A 63 4.02 -26.51 7.45
C LEU A 63 5.03 -26.32 8.60
N ALA A 64 4.69 -25.57 9.65
CA ALA A 64 5.59 -25.41 10.80
C ALA A 64 5.91 -26.75 11.48
N ASN A 65 4.93 -27.65 11.60
CA ASN A 65 5.20 -28.98 12.14
C ASN A 65 6.09 -29.80 11.20
N LEU A 66 5.90 -29.67 9.88
CA LEU A 66 6.71 -30.35 8.86
C LEU A 66 8.16 -29.85 8.88
N SER A 67 8.41 -28.56 9.05
CA SER A 67 9.79 -28.04 9.14
C SER A 67 10.52 -28.56 10.37
N LEU A 68 9.81 -28.74 11.49
CA LEU A 68 10.39 -29.29 12.72
C LEU A 68 10.61 -30.81 12.68
N THR A 69 9.87 -31.53 11.84
CA THR A 69 9.86 -33.01 11.86
C THR A 69 10.55 -33.66 10.66
N SER A 70 10.81 -32.91 9.58
CA SER A 70 11.50 -33.41 8.38
C SER A 70 12.66 -32.51 7.99
N LYS A 71 13.89 -33.02 8.09
CA LYS A 71 15.09 -32.34 7.60
C LYS A 71 15.06 -32.15 6.07
N THR A 72 14.61 -33.18 5.34
CA THR A 72 14.52 -33.17 3.87
C THR A 72 13.57 -32.10 3.34
N LEU A 73 12.44 -31.86 4.02
CA LEU A 73 11.46 -30.86 3.60
C LEU A 73 11.68 -29.50 4.25
N ASN A 74 12.59 -29.39 5.23
CA ASN A 74 12.80 -28.17 6.01
C ASN A 74 13.02 -26.96 5.10
N ASP A 75 13.97 -27.03 4.16
CA ASP A 75 14.31 -25.91 3.29
C ASP A 75 13.12 -25.43 2.46
N VAL A 76 12.38 -26.37 1.85
CA VAL A 76 11.21 -26.06 1.01
C VAL A 76 10.09 -25.44 1.83
N VAL A 77 9.86 -25.97 3.04
CA VAL A 77 8.81 -25.52 3.94
C VAL A 77 9.15 -24.17 4.56
N CYS A 78 10.40 -23.96 4.99
CA CYS A 78 10.88 -22.69 5.51
C CYS A 78 10.81 -21.59 4.46
N SER A 79 11.19 -21.90 3.21
CA SER A 79 11.05 -20.99 2.06
C SER A 79 9.59 -20.57 1.84
N GLU A 80 8.66 -21.54 1.84
CA GLU A 80 7.22 -21.25 1.71
C GLU A 80 6.69 -20.40 2.87
N LEU A 81 7.04 -20.73 4.12
CA LEU A 81 6.62 -19.97 5.30
C LEU A 81 7.11 -18.53 5.24
N ASN A 82 8.37 -18.33 4.82
CA ASN A 82 8.94 -17.01 4.61
C ASN A 82 8.24 -16.25 3.47
N GLN A 83 7.89 -16.93 2.38
CA GLN A 83 7.13 -16.32 1.29
C GLN A 83 5.73 -15.86 1.73
N ARG A 84 5.03 -16.68 2.53
CA ARG A 84 3.72 -16.30 3.11
C ARG A 84 3.84 -15.13 4.10
N ALA A 85 4.88 -15.13 4.93
CA ALA A 85 5.17 -14.04 5.84
C ALA A 85 5.50 -12.75 5.08
N ALA A 86 6.31 -12.82 4.02
CA ALA A 86 6.62 -11.68 3.16
C ALA A 86 5.38 -11.14 2.44
N GLN A 87 4.48 -12.01 1.99
CA GLN A 87 3.20 -11.60 1.40
C GLN A 87 2.31 -10.87 2.41
N LYS A 88 2.24 -11.36 3.64
CA LYS A 88 1.50 -10.72 4.72
C LYS A 88 2.12 -9.37 5.11
N LEU A 89 3.45 -9.29 5.20
CA LEU A 89 4.18 -8.04 5.43
C LEU A 89 3.86 -7.03 4.33
N LEU A 90 3.98 -7.42 3.06
CA LEU A 90 3.66 -6.55 1.92
C LEU A 90 2.20 -6.07 1.98
N THR A 91 1.28 -6.93 2.41
CA THR A 91 -0.14 -6.56 2.62
C THR A 91 -0.31 -5.46 3.66
N HIS A 92 0.38 -5.57 4.81
CA HIS A 92 0.36 -4.52 5.83
C HIS A 92 0.93 -3.19 5.31
N VAL A 93 2.01 -3.25 4.52
CA VAL A 93 2.62 -2.05 3.92
C VAL A 93 1.66 -1.37 2.95
N VAL A 94 1.09 -2.09 1.97
CA VAL A 94 0.21 -1.48 0.96
C VAL A 94 -1.12 -0.96 1.56
N LYS A 95 -1.49 -1.47 2.74
CA LYS A 95 -2.65 -1.01 3.52
C LYS A 95 -2.32 0.08 4.54
N GLY A 96 -1.07 0.51 4.65
CA GLY A 96 -0.64 1.58 5.57
C GLY A 96 -0.68 1.18 7.05
N GLU A 97 -0.55 -0.12 7.37
CA GLU A 97 -0.58 -0.67 8.73
C GLU A 97 0.84 -0.76 9.31
N GLN A 98 1.43 0.39 9.63
CA GLN A 98 2.85 0.51 10.04
C GLN A 98 3.23 -0.38 11.22
N ASP A 99 2.45 -0.36 12.30
CA ASP A 99 2.78 -1.12 13.52
C ASP A 99 2.79 -2.64 13.27
N LYS A 100 1.86 -3.12 12.44
CA LYS A 100 1.80 -4.54 12.05
C LYS A 100 2.99 -4.92 11.17
N ALA A 101 3.39 -4.04 10.24
CA ALA A 101 4.56 -4.26 9.41
C ALA A 101 5.85 -4.28 10.24
N GLN A 102 6.01 -3.32 11.15
CA GLN A 102 7.16 -3.22 12.05
C GLN A 102 7.30 -4.48 12.92
N ALA A 103 6.22 -4.93 13.56
CA ALA A 103 6.23 -6.13 14.40
C ALA A 103 6.64 -7.41 13.64
N MET A 104 6.40 -7.47 12.32
CA MET A 104 6.86 -8.57 11.48
C MET A 104 8.34 -8.46 11.13
N ILE A 105 8.82 -7.25 10.81
CA ILE A 105 10.22 -6.98 10.47
C ILE A 105 11.13 -7.18 11.68
N GLU A 106 10.71 -6.74 12.87
CA GLU A 106 11.45 -6.94 14.13
C GLU A 106 11.72 -8.42 14.41
N LYS A 107 10.78 -9.29 14.07
CA LYS A 107 10.92 -10.75 14.25
C LYS A 107 11.79 -11.39 13.18
N ASN A 108 11.74 -10.90 11.94
CA ASN A 108 12.51 -11.44 10.83
C ASN A 108 12.81 -10.34 9.78
N PRO A 109 13.95 -9.64 9.92
CA PRO A 109 14.37 -8.61 8.95
C PRO A 109 14.55 -9.15 7.52
N GLY A 110 14.87 -10.44 7.37
CA GLY A 110 15.05 -11.08 6.06
C GLY A 110 13.81 -11.05 5.17
N LEU A 111 12.62 -10.83 5.74
CA LEU A 111 11.39 -10.62 4.98
C LEU A 111 11.47 -9.41 4.03
N LEU A 112 12.32 -8.42 4.33
CA LEU A 112 12.54 -7.25 3.46
C LEU A 112 13.22 -7.61 2.13
N LEU A 113 13.83 -8.79 2.02
CA LEU A 113 14.51 -9.27 0.80
C LEU A 113 13.56 -10.03 -0.15
N ILE A 114 12.39 -10.45 0.34
CA ILE A 114 11.52 -11.38 -0.38
C ILE A 114 10.49 -10.61 -1.19
N LYS A 115 10.53 -10.76 -2.52
CA LYS A 115 9.50 -10.23 -3.42
C LYS A 115 8.20 -11.01 -3.26
N SER A 116 7.09 -10.29 -3.16
CA SER A 116 5.76 -10.84 -2.98
C SER A 116 4.72 -10.09 -3.81
N LYS A 117 3.45 -10.48 -3.70
CA LYS A 117 2.31 -9.78 -4.31
C LYS A 117 1.22 -9.48 -3.27
N ALA A 118 0.73 -8.25 -3.23
CA ALA A 118 -0.40 -7.87 -2.39
C ALA A 118 -1.37 -6.96 -3.14
N VAL A 119 -2.64 -6.96 -2.73
CA VAL A 119 -3.67 -6.09 -3.31
C VAL A 119 -3.95 -4.93 -2.36
N ASP A 120 -3.88 -3.71 -2.88
CA ASP A 120 -4.21 -2.50 -2.12
C ASP A 120 -5.72 -2.22 -2.08
N TYR A 121 -6.13 -1.15 -1.37
CA TYR A 121 -7.56 -0.80 -1.27
C TYR A 121 -8.20 -0.38 -2.60
N SER A 122 -7.39 0.03 -3.59
CA SER A 122 -7.85 0.43 -4.92
C SER A 122 -8.02 -0.76 -5.87
N GLY A 123 -7.68 -1.98 -5.42
CA GLY A 123 -7.76 -3.21 -6.21
C GLY A 123 -6.56 -3.43 -7.14
N ARG A 124 -5.44 -2.73 -6.90
CA ARG A 124 -4.19 -2.89 -7.67
C ARG A 124 -3.33 -3.94 -7.00
N THR A 125 -2.77 -4.84 -7.80
CA THR A 125 -1.76 -5.81 -7.37
C THR A 125 -0.40 -5.13 -7.37
N ILE A 126 0.17 -4.92 -6.19
CA ILE A 126 1.53 -4.44 -6.00
C ILE A 126 2.46 -5.65 -5.95
N VAL A 127 3.53 -5.63 -6.75
CA VAL A 127 4.53 -6.69 -6.84
C VAL A 127 5.90 -6.11 -6.51
N GLY A 128 6.54 -6.63 -5.48
CA GLY A 128 7.82 -6.13 -5.01
C GLY A 128 8.11 -6.58 -3.58
N THR A 129 9.18 -6.05 -3.01
CA THR A 129 9.45 -6.20 -1.57
C THR A 129 8.60 -5.21 -0.76
N ALA A 130 8.57 -5.39 0.56
CA ALA A 130 7.93 -4.45 1.48
C ALA A 130 8.50 -3.02 1.37
N PHE A 131 9.82 -2.88 1.28
CA PHE A 131 10.46 -1.57 1.17
C PHE A 131 10.19 -0.91 -0.18
N GLN A 132 10.24 -1.66 -1.28
CA GLN A 132 9.83 -1.18 -2.61
C GLN A 132 8.40 -0.64 -2.61
N ALA A 133 7.48 -1.32 -1.94
CA ALA A 133 6.10 -0.88 -1.83
C ALA A 133 5.94 0.39 -0.97
N ALA A 134 6.69 0.51 0.13
CA ALA A 134 6.68 1.71 0.96
C ALA A 134 7.12 2.94 0.15
N ILE A 135 8.28 2.87 -0.54
CA ILE A 135 8.78 3.97 -1.37
C ILE A 135 7.91 4.24 -2.61
N GLY A 136 7.34 3.19 -3.23
CA GLY A 136 6.40 3.33 -4.34
C GLY A 136 5.10 4.04 -3.94
N SER A 137 4.63 3.86 -2.71
CA SER A 137 3.48 4.60 -2.17
C SER A 137 3.82 6.02 -1.71
N GLY A 138 5.11 6.34 -1.54
CA GLY A 138 5.52 7.62 -0.97
C GLY A 138 5.36 7.69 0.57
N ASP A 139 5.21 6.55 1.25
CA ASP A 139 4.98 6.46 2.71
C ASP A 139 6.30 6.59 3.49
N LYS A 140 6.68 7.85 3.75
CA LYS A 140 7.94 8.17 4.44
C LYS A 140 8.08 7.51 5.80
N PRO A 141 7.12 7.64 6.74
CA PRO A 141 7.25 7.00 8.03
C PRO A 141 7.42 5.48 7.94
N MET A 142 6.73 4.83 6.99
CA MET A 142 6.86 3.38 6.78
C MET A 142 8.26 2.98 6.28
N TRP A 143 8.81 3.67 5.27
CA TRP A 143 10.16 3.30 4.80
C TRP A 143 11.24 3.70 5.80
N GLU A 144 11.09 4.80 6.53
CA GLU A 144 12.07 5.24 7.54
C GLU A 144 12.15 4.23 8.68
N MET A 145 11.01 3.68 9.09
CA MET A 145 10.96 2.58 10.04
C MET A 145 11.71 1.34 9.54
N MET A 146 11.70 1.05 8.23
CA MET A 146 12.40 -0.12 7.66
C MET A 146 13.92 0.05 7.58
N LEU A 147 14.42 1.30 7.44
CA LEU A 147 15.84 1.56 7.15
C LEU A 147 16.83 0.95 8.16
N PRO A 148 16.64 1.04 9.49
CA PRO A 148 17.57 0.45 10.46
C PRO A 148 17.73 -1.06 10.30
N TYR A 149 16.70 -1.77 9.85
CA TYR A 149 16.76 -3.22 9.65
C TYR A 149 17.58 -3.63 8.43
N PHE A 150 17.91 -2.70 7.51
CA PHE A 150 18.84 -3.00 6.43
C PHE A 150 20.30 -3.06 6.90
N GLU A 151 20.63 -2.56 8.09
CA GLU A 151 21.99 -2.63 8.65
C GLU A 151 22.42 -4.08 8.97
N CYS A 152 21.46 -4.95 9.29
CA CYS A 152 21.71 -6.38 9.50
C CYS A 152 21.51 -7.24 8.24
N LEU A 153 21.25 -6.62 7.09
CA LEU A 153 21.07 -7.29 5.80
C LEU A 153 22.27 -7.04 4.89
N GLU A 154 22.21 -7.54 3.65
CA GLU A 154 23.28 -7.32 2.68
C GLU A 154 23.50 -5.82 2.42
N GLN A 155 24.76 -5.43 2.45
CA GLN A 155 25.15 -4.04 2.26
C GLN A 155 24.68 -3.51 0.89
N GLY A 156 24.10 -2.32 0.90
CA GLY A 156 23.60 -1.65 -0.31
C GLY A 156 22.27 -2.20 -0.81
N GLU A 157 21.65 -3.16 -0.11
CA GLU A 157 20.37 -3.72 -0.54
C GLU A 157 19.26 -2.69 -0.63
N ALA A 158 19.15 -1.78 0.34
CA ALA A 158 18.16 -0.70 0.28
C ALA A 158 18.32 0.17 -0.99
N LEU A 159 19.55 0.44 -1.42
CA LEU A 159 19.83 1.16 -2.66
C LEU A 159 19.43 0.34 -3.89
N ARG A 160 19.74 -0.97 -3.92
CA ARG A 160 19.32 -1.87 -5.01
C ARG A 160 17.81 -1.92 -5.15
N GLN A 161 17.09 -2.00 -4.03
CA GLN A 161 15.64 -1.99 -4.03
C GLN A 161 15.07 -0.64 -4.48
N PHE A 162 15.68 0.47 -4.07
CA PHE A 162 15.30 1.82 -4.52
C PHE A 162 15.44 1.96 -6.05
N GLN A 163 16.62 1.61 -6.59
CA GLN A 163 16.87 1.63 -8.03
C GLN A 163 15.98 0.66 -8.79
N GLY A 164 15.69 -0.50 -8.20
CA GLY A 164 14.75 -1.47 -8.76
C GLY A 164 13.31 -0.94 -8.84
N GLN A 165 12.91 -0.11 -7.88
CA GLN A 165 11.60 0.56 -7.91
C GLN A 165 11.58 1.74 -8.89
N PHE A 166 12.66 2.51 -9.00
CA PHE A 166 12.74 3.71 -9.83
C PHE A 166 13.90 3.62 -10.84
N PRO A 167 13.85 2.70 -11.83
CA PRO A 167 14.97 2.48 -12.76
C PRO A 167 15.27 3.69 -13.66
N SER A 168 14.25 4.48 -14.00
CA SER A 168 14.35 5.72 -14.78
C SER A 168 14.33 6.98 -13.90
N GLY A 169 14.46 6.81 -12.57
CA GLY A 169 14.24 7.87 -11.60
C GLY A 169 12.76 8.08 -11.26
N ILE A 170 12.48 9.12 -10.47
CA ILE A 170 11.15 9.42 -9.94
C ILE A 170 10.36 10.23 -10.98
N GLU A 171 9.75 9.52 -11.92
CA GLU A 171 8.89 10.09 -12.96
C GLU A 171 7.45 10.28 -12.50
N GLU A 172 6.83 11.37 -12.92
CA GLU A 172 5.39 11.61 -12.77
C GLU A 172 4.90 12.59 -13.84
N THR A 173 3.69 12.36 -14.37
CA THR A 173 3.06 13.31 -15.29
C THR A 173 2.59 14.54 -14.50
N PRO A 174 3.00 15.77 -14.87
CA PRO A 174 2.60 16.99 -14.17
C PRO A 174 1.09 17.26 -14.25
N ALA A 175 0.54 17.91 -13.22
CA ALA A 175 -0.88 18.29 -13.19
C ALA A 175 -1.30 19.14 -14.40
N ALA A 176 -0.44 20.03 -14.89
CA ALA A 176 -0.73 20.88 -16.04
C ALA A 176 -1.05 20.08 -17.31
N GLU A 177 -0.34 18.98 -17.56
CA GLU A 177 -0.60 18.08 -18.69
C GLU A 177 -1.89 17.28 -18.49
N LEU A 178 -2.13 16.82 -17.26
CA LEU A 178 -3.33 16.06 -16.89
C LEU A 178 -4.60 16.92 -16.90
N LYS A 179 -4.47 18.23 -16.66
CA LYS A 179 -5.63 19.14 -16.56
C LYS A 179 -6.43 19.18 -17.84
N ALA A 180 -5.78 19.26 -19.00
CA ALA A 180 -6.46 19.26 -20.30
C ALA A 180 -7.32 18.01 -20.51
N TYR A 181 -6.89 16.87 -19.98
CA TYR A 181 -7.66 15.63 -20.01
C TYR A 181 -8.95 15.73 -19.16
N TYR A 182 -8.88 16.35 -17.99
CA TYR A 182 -10.06 16.57 -17.13
C TYR A 182 -10.98 17.69 -17.62
N ASP A 183 -10.43 18.75 -18.21
CA ASP A 183 -11.20 19.81 -18.88
C ASP A 183 -12.06 19.21 -20.02
N ALA A 184 -11.51 18.28 -20.79
CA ALA A 184 -12.26 17.58 -21.83
C ALA A 184 -13.43 16.74 -21.26
N ILE A 185 -13.28 16.17 -20.06
CA ILE A 185 -14.38 15.46 -19.37
C ILE A 185 -15.45 16.46 -18.92
N ALA A 186 -15.05 17.63 -18.39
CA ALA A 186 -16.00 18.67 -18.00
C ALA A 186 -16.83 19.15 -19.21
N LEU A 187 -16.16 19.42 -20.34
CA LEU A 187 -16.83 19.80 -21.59
C LEU A 187 -17.80 18.72 -22.09
N ALA A 188 -17.44 17.44 -21.99
CA ALA A 188 -18.34 16.35 -22.35
C ALA A 188 -19.59 16.34 -21.46
N ILE A 189 -19.44 16.52 -20.15
CA ILE A 189 -20.59 16.59 -19.23
C ILE A 189 -21.51 17.79 -19.56
N ILE A 190 -20.95 18.90 -20.04
CA ILE A 190 -21.71 20.10 -20.43
C ILE A 190 -22.54 19.88 -21.71
N HIS A 191 -21.95 19.22 -22.71
CA HIS A 191 -22.46 19.23 -24.08
C HIS A 191 -23.11 17.92 -24.56
N ASP A 192 -22.96 16.80 -23.83
CA ASP A 192 -23.40 15.48 -24.30
C ASP A 192 -24.87 15.16 -23.91
N GLU A 193 -25.59 14.49 -24.79
CA GLU A 193 -26.97 14.03 -24.59
C GLU A 193 -27.06 12.95 -23.50
N ASP A 194 -25.98 12.21 -23.25
CA ASP A 194 -25.88 11.18 -22.19
C ASP A 194 -25.32 11.70 -20.85
N HIS A 195 -25.22 13.03 -20.66
CA HIS A 195 -24.57 13.67 -19.52
C HIS A 195 -23.09 13.27 -19.32
N GLY A 196 -22.40 12.89 -20.40
CA GLY A 196 -20.98 12.52 -20.39
C GLY A 196 -20.70 11.13 -19.81
N LEU A 197 -21.72 10.28 -19.66
CA LEU A 197 -21.58 8.94 -19.06
C LEU A 197 -20.59 8.07 -19.84
N SER A 198 -20.65 8.06 -21.17
CA SER A 198 -19.72 7.31 -22.02
C SER A 198 -18.26 7.76 -21.82
N VAL A 199 -18.04 9.06 -21.63
CA VAL A 199 -16.72 9.65 -21.37
C VAL A 199 -16.22 9.26 -19.98
N ILE A 200 -17.09 9.34 -18.96
CA ILE A 200 -16.80 8.92 -17.59
C ILE A 200 -16.41 7.44 -17.55
N GLU A 201 -17.13 6.56 -18.26
CA GLU A 201 -16.79 5.13 -18.29
C GLU A 201 -15.45 4.86 -18.98
N ARG A 202 -15.14 5.57 -20.08
CA ARG A 202 -13.79 5.50 -20.69
C ARG A 202 -12.71 6.00 -19.73
N PHE A 203 -12.98 7.08 -19.01
CA PHE A 203 -12.07 7.61 -17.99
C PHE A 203 -11.81 6.59 -16.88
N ARG A 204 -12.86 5.99 -16.33
CA ARG A 204 -12.77 4.97 -15.28
C ARG A 204 -11.91 3.80 -15.73
N LYS A 205 -12.14 3.29 -16.94
CA LYS A 205 -11.33 2.23 -17.54
C LYS A 205 -9.86 2.64 -17.70
N LYS A 206 -9.60 3.88 -18.11
CA LYS A 206 -8.24 4.40 -18.32
C LYS A 206 -7.48 4.56 -17.01
N ILE A 207 -8.09 5.13 -15.97
CA ILE A 207 -7.40 5.37 -14.69
C ILE A 207 -7.19 4.07 -13.90
N THR A 208 -8.00 3.03 -14.12
CA THR A 208 -7.82 1.68 -13.52
C THR A 208 -7.18 0.67 -14.47
N CYS A 209 -6.58 1.10 -15.58
CA CYS A 209 -6.03 0.15 -16.56
C CYS A 209 -4.82 -0.62 -16.01
N GLN A 210 -4.06 0.01 -15.12
CA GLN A 210 -2.89 -0.56 -14.51
C GLN A 210 -3.27 -1.37 -13.26
N LYS A 211 -3.57 -2.65 -13.48
CA LYS A 211 -3.94 -3.59 -12.41
C LYS A 211 -2.76 -4.20 -11.69
N GLU A 212 -1.58 -4.26 -12.31
CA GLU A 212 -0.35 -4.76 -11.70
C GLU A 212 0.71 -3.65 -11.73
N ILE A 213 1.32 -3.38 -10.58
CA ILE A 213 2.35 -2.35 -10.40
C ILE A 213 3.60 -3.04 -9.85
N THR A 214 4.68 -2.96 -10.61
CA THR A 214 5.97 -3.58 -10.27
C THR A 214 7.07 -2.56 -9.99
N GLN A 215 6.88 -1.31 -10.44
CA GLN A 215 7.86 -0.21 -10.43
C GLN A 215 7.13 1.13 -10.41
N GLY A 216 7.86 2.20 -10.09
CA GLY A 216 7.38 3.57 -10.06
C GLY A 216 6.48 3.90 -8.87
N LYS A 217 5.76 5.03 -8.96
CA LYS A 217 4.78 5.40 -7.95
C LYS A 217 3.53 4.53 -8.09
N HIS A 218 2.95 4.11 -6.98
CA HIS A 218 1.71 3.33 -6.97
C HIS A 218 0.51 4.17 -7.43
N PHE A 219 0.57 5.48 -7.18
CA PHE A 219 -0.41 6.46 -7.65
C PHE A 219 0.27 7.79 -7.92
N ASN A 220 -0.11 8.45 -9.02
CA ASN A 220 0.33 9.81 -9.31
C ASN A 220 -0.67 10.82 -8.72
N LEU A 221 -0.33 11.40 -7.56
CA LEU A 221 -1.19 12.34 -6.84
C LEU A 221 -1.44 13.65 -7.62
N GLN A 222 -0.66 13.93 -8.68
CA GLN A 222 -0.92 15.03 -9.64
C GLN A 222 -2.30 14.91 -10.32
N HIS A 223 -2.86 13.69 -10.42
CA HIS A 223 -4.24 13.51 -10.89
C HIS A 223 -5.25 14.24 -10.01
N LEU A 224 -5.06 14.26 -8.68
CA LEU A 224 -5.96 14.99 -7.78
C LEU A 224 -5.87 16.49 -7.99
N ILE A 225 -4.66 17.04 -8.11
CA ILE A 225 -4.44 18.46 -8.37
C ILE A 225 -5.13 18.86 -9.68
N ALA A 226 -4.87 18.12 -10.75
CA ALA A 226 -5.41 18.40 -12.07
C ALA A 226 -6.95 18.34 -12.12
N VAL A 227 -7.57 17.34 -11.46
CA VAL A 227 -9.02 17.21 -11.45
C VAL A 227 -9.70 18.30 -10.62
N TYR A 228 -9.10 18.74 -9.50
CA TYR A 228 -9.62 19.88 -8.74
C TYR A 228 -9.51 21.19 -9.52
N GLN A 229 -8.38 21.46 -10.16
CA GLN A 229 -8.20 22.64 -11.01
C GLN A 229 -9.21 22.64 -12.16
N ALA A 230 -9.41 21.51 -12.84
CA ALA A 230 -10.42 21.40 -13.90
C ALA A 230 -11.84 21.66 -13.38
N TYR A 231 -12.20 21.14 -12.20
CA TYR A 231 -13.51 21.41 -11.61
C TYR A 231 -13.71 22.89 -11.27
N ILE A 232 -12.71 23.54 -10.68
CA ILE A 232 -12.76 24.96 -10.31
C ILE A 232 -12.90 25.82 -11.57
N ASP A 233 -12.06 25.60 -12.58
CA ASP A 233 -12.05 26.39 -13.82
C ASP A 233 -13.35 26.25 -14.60
N ASN A 234 -13.94 25.06 -14.61
CA ASN A 234 -15.19 24.77 -15.31
C ASN A 234 -16.43 24.93 -14.41
N PHE A 235 -16.30 25.39 -13.17
CA PHE A 235 -17.41 25.42 -12.20
C PHE A 235 -18.63 26.20 -12.71
N HIS A 236 -18.39 27.36 -13.31
CA HIS A 236 -19.44 28.18 -13.91
C HIS A 236 -19.95 27.59 -15.23
N ALA A 237 -19.06 27.04 -16.06
CA ALA A 237 -19.39 26.43 -17.34
C ALA A 237 -20.26 25.17 -17.19
N LEU A 238 -20.10 24.42 -16.10
CA LEU A 238 -20.95 23.27 -15.74
C LEU A 238 -22.42 23.65 -15.59
N GLY A 239 -22.73 24.95 -15.37
CA GLY A 239 -24.04 25.57 -15.56
C GLY A 239 -25.07 25.26 -14.47
N ASN A 240 -25.27 23.98 -14.14
CA ASN A 240 -26.25 23.51 -13.16
C ASN A 240 -25.61 22.56 -12.13
N TRP A 241 -26.33 22.33 -11.03
CA TRP A 241 -25.82 21.48 -9.94
C TRP A 241 -25.69 20.01 -10.34
N ASN A 242 -26.59 19.47 -11.15
CA ASN A 242 -26.49 18.07 -11.59
C ASN A 242 -25.16 17.79 -12.30
N ASN A 243 -24.75 18.67 -13.21
CA ASN A 243 -23.47 18.54 -13.92
C ASN A 243 -22.26 18.67 -12.99
N ARG A 244 -22.34 19.58 -12.00
CA ARG A 244 -21.30 19.73 -10.97
C ARG A 244 -21.20 18.48 -10.10
N ASP A 245 -22.34 17.93 -9.69
CA ASP A 245 -22.41 16.72 -8.89
C ASP A 245 -21.90 15.51 -9.67
N LEU A 246 -22.21 15.39 -10.96
CA LEU A 246 -21.65 14.37 -11.83
C LEU A 246 -20.12 14.45 -11.88
N PHE A 247 -19.55 15.65 -12.10
CA PHE A 247 -18.10 15.81 -12.13
C PHE A 247 -17.48 15.50 -10.75
N TRP A 248 -18.06 16.04 -9.68
CA TRP A 248 -17.59 15.85 -8.31
C TRP A 248 -17.62 14.38 -7.91
N GLN A 249 -18.78 13.73 -7.99
CA GLN A 249 -18.97 12.36 -7.53
C GLN A 249 -18.27 11.36 -8.45
N LYS A 250 -18.43 11.48 -9.78
CA LYS A 250 -18.00 10.43 -10.71
C LYS A 250 -16.60 10.61 -11.27
N VAL A 251 -16.06 11.82 -11.25
CA VAL A 251 -14.70 12.11 -11.72
C VAL A 251 -13.76 12.29 -10.53
N ILE A 252 -13.96 13.32 -9.70
CA ILE A 252 -13.10 13.60 -8.53
C ILE A 252 -13.10 12.40 -7.57
N GLY A 253 -14.28 11.90 -7.18
CA GLY A 253 -14.39 10.77 -6.26
C GLY A 253 -13.70 9.51 -6.80
N TYR A 254 -13.71 9.32 -8.12
CA TYR A 254 -13.09 8.16 -8.72
C TYR A 254 -11.57 8.29 -8.82
N VAL A 255 -11.03 9.53 -8.92
CA VAL A 255 -9.60 9.78 -8.74
C VAL A 255 -9.20 9.53 -7.28
N GLN A 256 -9.99 9.99 -6.30
CA GLN A 256 -9.75 9.74 -4.87
C GLN A 256 -9.71 8.24 -4.55
N ARG A 257 -10.57 7.45 -5.21
CA ARG A 257 -10.59 5.98 -5.13
C ARG A 257 -9.25 5.33 -5.50
N GLN A 258 -8.38 6.02 -6.22
CA GLN A 258 -7.07 5.50 -6.65
C GLN A 258 -5.91 5.90 -5.73
N MET A 259 -6.16 6.65 -4.65
CA MET A 259 -5.13 7.01 -3.68
C MET A 259 -4.45 5.77 -3.10
N THR A 260 -3.19 5.93 -2.69
CA THR A 260 -2.54 4.91 -1.84
C THR A 260 -3.16 4.96 -0.44
N ALA A 261 -2.98 3.91 0.37
CA ALA A 261 -3.42 3.94 1.77
C ALA A 261 -2.82 5.13 2.53
N TYR A 262 -1.55 5.42 2.31
CA TYR A 262 -0.86 6.56 2.92
C TYR A 262 -1.48 7.90 2.52
N ASP A 263 -1.72 8.12 1.22
CA ASP A 263 -2.36 9.36 0.74
C ASP A 263 -3.79 9.51 1.29
N ALA A 264 -4.53 8.41 1.38
CA ALA A 264 -5.87 8.39 1.96
C ALA A 264 -5.88 8.70 3.46
N GLN A 265 -4.92 8.19 4.24
CA GLN A 265 -4.77 8.50 5.67
C GLN A 265 -4.50 10.00 5.89
N ILE A 266 -3.62 10.60 5.07
CA ILE A 266 -3.38 12.05 5.08
C ILE A 266 -4.64 12.82 4.67
N HIS A 267 -5.34 12.34 3.63
CA HIS A 267 -6.57 12.96 3.15
C HIS A 267 -7.67 13.01 4.23
N CYS A 268 -7.82 11.92 4.99
CA CYS A 268 -8.79 11.81 6.09
C CYS A 268 -8.41 12.67 7.30
N SER A 269 -7.11 12.71 7.64
CA SER A 269 -6.57 13.55 8.71
C SER A 269 -6.66 15.05 8.41
N GLY A 270 -6.83 15.42 7.14
CA GLY A 270 -6.88 16.79 6.67
C GLY A 270 -5.52 17.26 6.18
N VAL A 271 -5.35 17.35 4.85
CA VAL A 271 -4.05 17.73 4.25
C VAL A 271 -3.55 19.07 4.80
N VAL A 272 -4.44 20.06 4.92
CA VAL A 272 -4.10 21.39 5.47
C VAL A 272 -3.53 21.29 6.89
N ARG A 273 -4.18 20.48 7.75
CA ARG A 273 -3.78 20.29 9.14
C ARG A 273 -2.42 19.59 9.23
N CYS A 274 -2.20 18.57 8.40
CA CYS A 274 -0.94 17.83 8.33
C CYS A 274 0.26 18.75 8.06
N PHE A 275 0.04 19.80 7.26
CA PHE A 275 1.07 20.79 6.92
C PHE A 275 1.21 21.92 7.95
N LEU A 276 0.12 22.36 8.56
CA LEU A 276 0.16 23.47 9.53
C LEU A 276 0.69 23.03 10.91
N ASP A 277 0.42 21.79 11.33
CA ASP A 277 0.74 21.30 12.68
C ASP A 277 2.12 20.59 12.78
N LYS A 278 2.96 20.68 11.73
CA LYS A 278 4.19 19.87 11.49
C LYS A 278 3.88 18.38 11.25
N GLU A 279 4.83 17.68 10.61
CA GLU A 279 4.77 16.30 10.05
C GLU A 279 4.20 15.18 10.96
N SER A 280 3.87 15.45 12.22
CA SER A 280 3.47 14.47 13.24
C SER A 280 1.95 14.36 13.49
N SER A 281 1.08 14.96 12.67
CA SER A 281 -0.36 15.12 13.02
C SER A 281 -1.36 14.27 12.23
N PHE A 282 -0.94 13.45 11.27
CA PHE A 282 -1.86 12.55 10.57
C PHE A 282 -1.98 11.21 11.33
N SER A 283 -3.19 10.67 11.40
CA SER A 283 -3.46 9.37 12.00
C SER A 283 -3.51 8.28 10.92
N ARG A 284 -3.08 7.05 11.27
CA ARG A 284 -3.17 5.85 10.42
C ARG A 284 -4.61 5.31 10.35
N THR A 285 -5.60 6.21 10.20
CA THR A 285 -7.03 5.91 10.11
C THR A 285 -7.58 6.34 8.76
N PHE A 286 -8.69 5.72 8.36
CA PHE A 286 -9.48 6.11 7.19
C PHE A 286 -10.79 6.79 7.57
N GLU A 287 -11.00 7.04 8.87
CA GLU A 287 -12.18 7.72 9.41
C GLU A 287 -12.21 9.19 8.98
N LEU A 288 -13.36 9.59 8.46
CA LEU A 288 -13.72 10.97 8.20
C LEU A 288 -14.44 11.54 9.42
N SER A 289 -14.52 12.86 9.54
CA SER A 289 -15.15 13.56 10.68
C SER A 289 -16.65 13.31 10.85
N ASN A 290 -17.29 12.59 9.92
CA ASN A 290 -18.68 12.14 10.02
C ASN A 290 -18.83 10.64 10.27
N ASP A 291 -17.81 10.01 10.85
CA ASP A 291 -17.76 8.58 11.21
C ASP A 291 -17.91 7.63 10.01
N LYS A 292 -17.68 8.12 8.79
CA LYS A 292 -17.57 7.29 7.58
C LYS A 292 -16.12 6.98 7.28
N GLU A 293 -15.88 5.81 6.70
CA GLU A 293 -14.53 5.40 6.30
C GLU A 293 -14.31 5.58 4.79
N LEU A 294 -13.14 6.09 4.42
CA LEU A 294 -12.73 6.20 3.01
C LEU A 294 -12.27 4.84 2.44
N PHE A 295 -11.59 4.06 3.28
CA PHE A 295 -11.14 2.70 2.99
C PHE A 295 -11.40 1.80 4.20
N PRO A 296 -11.63 0.49 4.00
CA PRO A 296 -11.60 -0.24 2.73
C PRO A 296 -12.75 0.09 1.76
N LEU A 297 -12.52 -0.06 0.45
CA LEU A 297 -13.61 0.02 -0.53
C LEU A 297 -14.50 -1.23 -0.40
N GLN A 298 -15.60 -1.09 0.34
CA GLN A 298 -16.69 -2.06 0.28
C GLN A 298 -17.35 -2.07 -1.11
N ILE A 299 -18.06 -3.13 -1.45
CA ILE A 299 -18.79 -3.26 -2.74
C ILE A 299 -19.77 -2.08 -2.93
N ASP A 300 -20.28 -1.54 -1.85
CA ASP A 300 -21.23 -0.43 -1.75
C ASP A 300 -20.59 0.89 -1.28
N SER A 301 -19.25 1.03 -1.35
CA SER A 301 -18.56 2.19 -0.76
C SER A 301 -18.89 3.54 -1.40
N GLY A 302 -19.60 3.58 -2.53
CA GLY A 302 -20.10 4.79 -3.20
C GLY A 302 -19.06 5.82 -3.68
N LEU A 303 -17.80 5.73 -3.24
CA LEU A 303 -16.73 6.66 -3.59
C LEU A 303 -16.43 6.58 -5.09
N GLY A 304 -16.59 7.71 -5.79
CA GLY A 304 -16.45 7.74 -7.25
C GLY A 304 -17.71 7.37 -8.02
N PHE A 305 -18.82 7.12 -7.34
CA PHE A 305 -20.11 6.76 -7.93
C PHE A 305 -21.24 7.65 -7.43
N ASP A 306 -21.35 7.75 -6.10
CA ASP A 306 -22.41 8.43 -5.34
C ASP A 306 -21.87 9.62 -4.54
N PHE A 307 -20.58 9.61 -4.19
CA PHE A 307 -19.95 10.73 -3.51
C PHE A 307 -18.46 10.89 -3.84
N ALA A 308 -17.95 12.07 -3.51
CA ALA A 308 -16.54 12.40 -3.37
C ALA A 308 -16.33 13.10 -2.03
N CYS A 309 -15.15 12.96 -1.47
CA CYS A 309 -14.83 13.48 -0.14
C CYS A 309 -14.19 14.85 -0.24
N TYR A 310 -14.65 15.78 0.60
CA TYR A 310 -13.86 16.96 0.92
C TYR A 310 -12.88 16.57 2.03
N SER A 311 -11.58 16.85 1.90
CA SER A 311 -10.61 16.52 2.95
C SER A 311 -11.03 17.12 4.29
N TYR A 312 -10.89 16.34 5.38
CA TYR A 312 -11.24 16.74 6.74
C TYR A 312 -12.74 16.95 7.07
N TYR A 313 -13.65 17.15 6.09
CA TYR A 313 -15.01 17.62 6.41
C TYR A 313 -16.12 16.57 6.43
N SER A 314 -16.21 15.68 5.45
CA SER A 314 -17.18 14.56 5.42
C SER A 314 -17.24 13.85 4.06
N ALA A 315 -17.66 12.58 4.07
CA ALA A 315 -18.22 11.91 2.90
C ALA A 315 -19.70 12.31 2.75
N GLN A 316 -19.96 13.38 2.00
CA GLN A 316 -21.31 13.87 1.72
C GLN A 316 -21.75 13.42 0.32
N PRO A 317 -22.86 12.66 0.18
CA PRO A 317 -23.72 12.87 -0.97
C PRO A 317 -24.26 14.31 -0.82
N LEU A 318 -24.05 15.18 -1.82
CA LEU A 318 -24.75 16.47 -1.83
C LEU A 318 -26.22 16.14 -2.08
N ASP A 319 -27.01 16.08 -1.02
CA ASP A 319 -28.45 16.05 -1.16
C ASP A 319 -28.89 17.41 -1.73
N SER A 320 -29.89 17.37 -2.61
CA SER A 320 -30.43 18.50 -3.39
C SER A 320 -30.86 19.73 -2.59
N ALA A 321 -30.85 19.66 -1.26
CA ALA A 321 -31.20 20.74 -0.35
C ALA A 321 -29.98 21.55 0.18
N SER A 322 -28.74 21.11 -0.04
CA SER A 322 -27.52 21.76 0.51
C SER A 322 -26.52 22.18 -0.58
N HIS A 323 -26.92 23.10 -1.44
CA HIS A 323 -26.11 23.67 -2.54
C HIS A 323 -24.98 24.63 -2.10
N ASN A 324 -24.33 24.38 -0.97
CA ASN A 324 -23.36 25.31 -0.36
C ASN A 324 -21.88 25.00 -0.66
N VAL A 325 -21.57 24.12 -1.63
CA VAL A 325 -20.17 23.95 -2.07
C VAL A 325 -19.81 25.09 -3.02
N LEU A 326 -19.49 26.24 -2.44
CA LEU A 326 -18.83 27.33 -3.14
C LEU A 326 -17.37 26.91 -3.48
N PRO A 327 -16.76 27.42 -4.57
CA PRO A 327 -15.36 27.14 -4.91
C PRO A 327 -14.35 27.57 -3.84
N SER A 328 -14.76 28.43 -2.90
CA SER A 328 -13.88 29.12 -1.95
C SER A 328 -13.01 28.19 -1.09
N PRO A 329 -13.51 27.07 -0.54
CA PRO A 329 -12.68 26.15 0.23
C PRO A 329 -11.72 25.33 -0.66
N LEU A 330 -12.17 24.94 -1.87
CA LEU A 330 -11.37 24.14 -2.82
C LEU A 330 -10.17 24.91 -3.36
N ASN A 331 -10.27 26.24 -3.50
CA ASN A 331 -9.20 27.10 -4.00
C ASN A 331 -7.91 26.99 -3.17
N GLU A 332 -8.00 26.71 -1.87
CA GLU A 332 -6.81 26.50 -1.04
C GLU A 332 -6.39 25.03 -0.98
N TYR A 333 -7.33 24.10 -1.13
CA TYR A 333 -7.08 22.68 -0.92
C TYR A 333 -6.09 22.07 -1.92
N TRP A 334 -6.22 22.37 -3.22
CA TRP A 334 -5.31 21.82 -4.23
C TRP A 334 -3.86 22.29 -4.05
N ILE A 335 -3.65 23.50 -3.49
CA ILE A 335 -2.32 24.05 -3.15
C ILE A 335 -1.64 23.18 -2.09
N TRP A 336 -2.39 22.66 -1.12
CA TRP A 336 -1.84 21.78 -0.09
C TRP A 336 -1.50 20.39 -0.64
N ILE A 337 -2.30 19.87 -1.58
CA ILE A 337 -1.93 18.64 -2.29
C ILE A 337 -0.68 18.87 -3.14
N GLU A 338 -0.53 20.02 -3.78
CA GLU A 338 0.68 20.38 -4.53
C GLU A 338 1.92 20.40 -3.63
N LYS A 339 1.82 21.00 -2.45
CA LYS A 339 2.90 20.94 -1.43
C LYS A 339 3.21 19.50 -1.02
N LEU A 340 2.20 18.67 -0.80
CA LEU A 340 2.39 17.24 -0.50
C LEU A 340 3.10 16.48 -1.61
N CYS A 341 2.72 16.70 -2.88
CA CYS A 341 3.45 16.14 -4.02
C CYS A 341 4.93 16.55 -4.01
N GLY A 342 5.19 17.84 -3.79
CA GLY A 342 6.54 18.40 -3.70
C GLY A 342 7.38 17.76 -2.59
N GLU A 343 6.85 17.69 -1.36
CA GLU A 343 7.54 17.08 -0.22
C GLU A 343 7.80 15.60 -0.44
N LYS A 344 6.82 14.83 -0.92
CA LYS A 344 7.00 13.40 -1.21
C LYS A 344 8.12 13.18 -2.24
N ARG A 345 8.18 14.03 -3.27
CA ARG A 345 9.26 13.99 -4.26
C ARG A 345 10.61 14.30 -3.62
N MET A 346 10.70 15.35 -2.80
CA MET A 346 11.93 15.73 -2.11
C MET A 346 12.41 14.66 -1.13
N HIS A 347 11.50 14.01 -0.40
CA HIS A 347 11.84 12.92 0.51
C HIS A 347 12.42 11.70 -0.21
N LEU A 348 11.89 11.35 -1.39
CA LEU A 348 12.44 10.26 -2.20
C LEU A 348 13.83 10.62 -2.76
N LEU A 349 14.03 11.87 -3.19
CA LEU A 349 15.34 12.35 -3.67
C LEU A 349 16.38 12.40 -2.53
N ASP A 350 15.98 12.83 -1.34
CA ASP A 350 16.83 12.78 -0.14
C ASP A 350 17.22 11.34 0.22
N LEU A 351 16.24 10.42 0.20
CA LEU A 351 16.47 9.01 0.43
C LEU A 351 17.49 8.43 -0.57
N GLU A 352 17.32 8.70 -1.87
CA GLU A 352 18.26 8.28 -2.92
C GLU A 352 19.69 8.79 -2.64
N SER A 353 19.82 10.07 -2.28
CA SER A 353 21.09 10.70 -1.96
C SER A 353 21.76 10.05 -0.74
N ARG A 354 20.99 9.80 0.32
CA ARG A 354 21.46 9.16 1.56
C ARG A 354 21.93 7.73 1.31
N LEU A 355 21.13 6.92 0.61
CA LEU A 355 21.47 5.54 0.28
C LEU A 355 22.73 5.47 -0.61
N SER A 356 22.85 6.37 -1.59
CA SER A 356 24.01 6.44 -2.48
C SER A 356 25.30 6.81 -1.73
N LYS A 357 25.25 7.81 -0.84
CA LYS A 357 26.40 8.22 -0.02
C LYS A 357 26.84 7.14 0.97
N GLY A 358 25.87 6.44 1.59
CA GLY A 358 26.13 5.34 2.52
C GLY A 358 26.96 4.22 1.88
N CYS A 359 26.66 3.86 0.64
CA CYS A 359 27.45 2.87 -0.11
C CYS A 359 28.87 3.36 -0.42
N ILE A 360 29.05 4.62 -0.83
CA ILE A 360 30.36 5.16 -1.22
C ILE A 360 31.33 5.24 -0.04
N ILE A 361 30.88 5.71 1.13
CA ILE A 361 31.73 5.87 2.31
C ILE A 361 32.23 4.50 2.80
N SER A 362 31.39 3.47 2.72
CA SER A 362 31.79 2.12 3.09
C SER A 362 32.85 1.52 2.17
N SER A 363 32.70 1.69 0.85
CA SER A 363 33.67 1.14 -0.12
C SER A 363 35.09 1.69 0.07
N ASN A 364 35.22 2.94 0.54
CA ASN A 364 36.51 3.56 0.84
C ASN A 364 37.15 3.02 2.13
N ASN A 365 36.36 2.54 3.10
CA ASN A 365 36.89 1.96 4.34
C ASN A 365 37.45 0.54 4.14
N TYR A 366 36.99 -0.19 3.12
CA TYR A 366 37.56 -1.49 2.74
C TYR A 366 38.78 -1.40 1.83
N SER A 367 39.14 -0.21 1.35
CA SER A 367 40.31 0.01 0.47
C SER A 367 41.57 0.47 1.23
N LEU A 368 41.50 0.55 2.57
CA LEU A 368 42.56 1.03 3.46
C LEU A 368 43.02 -0.02 4.50
N LEU A 369 42.63 -1.28 4.33
CA LEU A 369 43.16 -2.45 5.04
C LEU A 369 43.83 -3.38 4.02
#